data_AF-A0A2J8TQG1-F1
#
_entry.id   AF-A0A2J8TQG1-F1
#
_cell.length_a   1.000
_cell.length_b   1.000
_cell.length_c   1.000
_cell.angle_alpha   90.00
_cell.angle_beta   90.00
_cell.angle_gamma   90.00
#
_symmetry.space_group_name_H-M   'P 1'
#
loop_
_entity.id
_entity.type
_entity.pdbx_description
1 polymer ?
#
loop_
_entity_poly.entity_id
_entity_poly.type
_entity_poly.pdbx_seq_one_letter_code
_entity_poly.pdbx_strand_id
1 'polypeptide(L)'
;SLEATVSGKMASTMLRASLAPVKLKDVPLLPSLDYEKLKKDLILGSDRLKAFLLQALRWRLTTSHPGEQRETVLQAYISNDLLDCYSHNQRSVLQLLHSKSDVVRQYMARLINAFASLAEGRLYLAQNTKVLRMLEGRLKEEDKDIITRENVLGALQKFSLRRPLQTAMIQDGLIFWLVDVLKDPDCLSDYTLEYSVALLMNLCLRSTG
;
A
#
# COMPACT_ATOMS: atom_id res chain seq x y z
N SER A 1 20.45 -43.70 -36.17
CA SER A 1 21.03 -43.84 -34.81
C SER A 1 21.96 -42.70 -34.38
N LEU A 2 21.97 -41.53 -35.06
CA LEU A 2 22.78 -40.36 -34.67
C LEU A 2 21.95 -39.20 -34.08
N GLU A 3 20.66 -39.08 -34.41
CA GLU A 3 19.79 -38.01 -33.90
C GLU A 3 19.41 -38.17 -32.42
N ALA A 4 19.25 -39.39 -31.93
CA ALA A 4 18.94 -39.66 -30.53
C ALA A 4 20.06 -39.21 -29.57
N THR A 5 21.32 -39.32 -30.00
CA THR A 5 22.50 -38.98 -29.18
C THR A 5 22.71 -37.46 -29.05
N VAL A 6 22.28 -36.69 -30.05
CA VAL A 6 22.36 -35.22 -30.05
C VAL A 6 21.27 -34.61 -29.17
N SER A 7 20.06 -35.15 -29.22
CA SER A 7 18.93 -34.71 -28.38
C SER A 7 19.20 -34.93 -26.88
N GLY A 8 19.78 -36.08 -26.51
CA GLY A 8 20.15 -36.36 -25.11
C GLY A 8 21.23 -35.42 -24.55
N LYS A 9 22.18 -34.99 -25.39
CA LYS A 9 23.22 -34.01 -24.99
C LYS A 9 22.64 -32.60 -24.80
N MET A 10 21.72 -32.16 -25.66
CA MET A 10 21.06 -30.86 -25.50
C MET A 10 20.18 -30.82 -24.24
N ALA A 11 19.39 -31.86 -23.98
CA ALA A 11 18.54 -31.94 -22.79
C ALA A 11 19.36 -31.93 -21.49
N SER A 12 20.50 -32.66 -21.44
CA SER A 12 21.40 -32.67 -20.28
C SER A 12 22.10 -31.33 -20.04
N THR A 13 22.41 -30.60 -21.12
CA THR A 13 23.05 -29.27 -21.04
C THR A 13 22.06 -28.22 -20.54
N MET A 14 20.79 -28.29 -20.98
CA MET A 14 19.73 -27.42 -20.46
C MET A 14 19.40 -27.71 -18.99
N LEU A 15 19.33 -28.98 -18.58
CA LEU A 15 19.14 -29.37 -17.17
C LEU A 15 20.29 -28.91 -16.26
N ARG A 16 21.54 -28.96 -16.73
CA ARG A 16 22.69 -28.42 -15.98
C ARG A 16 22.71 -26.90 -15.93
N ALA A 17 22.26 -26.22 -16.99
CA ALA A 17 22.13 -24.76 -17.00
C ALA A 17 21.06 -24.26 -16.01
N SER A 18 20.00 -25.04 -15.78
CA SER A 18 18.97 -24.76 -14.76
C SER A 18 19.41 -25.04 -13.31
N LEU A 19 20.50 -25.79 -13.12
CA LEU A 19 21.09 -26.12 -11.81
C LEU A 19 22.32 -25.27 -11.48
N ALA A 20 22.71 -24.35 -12.37
CA ALA A 20 23.72 -23.36 -12.04
C ALA A 20 23.17 -22.50 -10.89
N PRO A 21 23.91 -22.33 -9.77
CA PRO A 21 23.46 -21.44 -8.71
C PRO A 21 23.29 -20.06 -9.34
N VAL A 22 22.04 -19.58 -9.36
CA VAL A 22 21.73 -18.19 -9.69
C VAL A 22 22.62 -17.38 -8.77
N LYS A 23 23.63 -16.69 -9.33
CA LYS A 23 24.41 -15.74 -8.56
C LYS A 23 23.41 -14.77 -7.95
N LEU A 24 23.14 -14.92 -6.66
CA LEU A 24 22.47 -13.90 -5.85
C LEU A 24 23.30 -12.64 -6.06
N LYS A 25 22.82 -11.75 -6.94
CA LYS A 25 23.41 -10.43 -7.02
C LYS A 25 23.18 -9.82 -5.65
N ASP A 26 24.26 -9.53 -4.93
CA ASP A 26 24.18 -8.85 -3.63
C ASP A 26 23.29 -7.63 -3.79
N VAL A 27 22.10 -7.70 -3.21
CA VAL A 27 21.13 -6.62 -3.24
C VAL A 27 21.73 -5.50 -2.39
N PRO A 28 21.98 -4.30 -2.95
CA PRO A 28 22.66 -3.24 -2.20
C PRO A 28 21.82 -2.85 -0.97
N LEU A 29 22.47 -2.78 0.18
CA LEU A 29 21.83 -2.32 1.42
C LEU A 29 21.48 -0.83 1.31
N LEU A 30 20.24 -0.49 1.66
CA LEU A 30 19.79 0.89 1.70
C LEU A 30 20.21 1.55 3.03
N PRO A 31 20.56 2.85 3.04
CA PRO A 31 21.07 3.53 4.24
C PRO A 31 20.05 3.53 5.37
N SER A 32 20.46 3.30 6.61
CA SER A 32 19.56 3.35 7.78
C SER A 32 18.95 4.75 7.95
N LEU A 33 17.72 4.81 8.48
CA LEU A 33 17.02 6.06 8.78
C LEU A 33 16.98 6.31 10.29
N ASP A 34 17.05 7.58 10.69
CA ASP A 34 16.74 8.02 12.06
C ASP A 34 15.23 8.22 12.17
N TYR A 35 14.52 7.18 12.64
CA TYR A 35 13.06 7.17 12.72
C TYR A 35 12.51 8.13 13.76
N GLU A 36 13.24 8.40 14.85
CA GLU A 36 12.81 9.34 15.88
C GLU A 36 12.83 10.77 15.37
N LYS A 37 13.94 11.17 14.72
CA LYS A 37 14.00 12.48 14.05
C LYS A 37 12.97 12.58 12.94
N LEU A 38 12.82 11.54 12.13
CA LEU A 38 11.88 11.54 11.01
C LEU A 38 10.43 11.71 11.49
N LYS A 39 9.99 10.97 12.52
CA LYS A 39 8.64 11.13 13.11
C LYS A 39 8.45 12.54 13.67
N LYS A 40 9.45 13.07 14.38
CA LYS A 40 9.42 14.45 14.89
C LYS A 40 9.23 15.46 13.77
N ASP A 41 9.97 15.33 12.68
CA ASP A 41 9.88 16.23 11.52
C ASP A 41 8.55 16.06 10.77
N LEU A 42 8.00 14.84 10.69
CA LEU A 42 6.66 14.59 10.13
C LEU A 42 5.53 15.21 10.96
N ILE A 43 5.70 15.35 12.27
CA ILE A 43 4.66 15.93 13.15
C ILE A 43 4.82 17.45 13.24
N LEU A 44 6.04 17.93 13.54
CA LEU A 44 6.32 19.32 13.89
C LEU A 44 6.86 20.16 12.71
N GLY A 45 7.30 19.53 11.63
CA GLY A 45 7.88 20.21 10.49
C GLY A 45 6.87 21.06 9.69
N SER A 46 7.41 21.88 8.79
CA SER A 46 6.60 22.60 7.80
C SER A 46 5.94 21.65 6.82
N ASP A 47 4.84 22.07 6.19
CA ASP A 47 4.14 21.23 5.19
C ASP A 47 5.05 20.84 4.03
N ARG A 48 5.98 21.72 3.65
CA ARG A 48 7.00 21.41 2.64
C ARG A 48 7.93 20.27 3.09
N LEU A 49 8.43 20.33 4.32
CA LEU A 49 9.28 19.27 4.88
C LEU A 49 8.51 17.95 4.97
N LYS A 50 7.29 17.98 5.50
CA LYS A 50 6.39 16.82 5.59
C LYS A 50 6.18 16.18 4.23
N ALA A 51 5.82 16.97 3.21
CA ALA A 51 5.62 16.48 1.85
C ALA A 51 6.87 15.80 1.28
N PHE A 52 8.06 16.39 1.43
CA PHE A 52 9.30 15.78 0.96
C PHE A 52 9.64 14.49 1.69
N LEU A 53 9.45 14.44 3.00
CA LEU A 53 9.71 13.23 3.78
C LEU A 53 8.75 12.10 3.38
N LEU A 54 7.45 12.39 3.27
CA LEU A 54 6.46 11.40 2.81
C LEU A 54 6.76 10.91 1.39
N GLN A 55 7.13 11.82 0.48
CA GLN A 55 7.55 11.48 -0.87
C GLN A 55 8.78 10.57 -0.87
N ALA A 56 9.81 10.89 -0.06
CA ALA A 56 11.04 10.11 0.03
C ALA A 56 10.79 8.72 0.62
N LEU A 57 9.97 8.61 1.67
CA LEU A 57 9.57 7.34 2.28
C LEU A 57 8.83 6.44 1.29
N ARG A 58 7.86 7.02 0.57
CA ARG A 58 7.11 6.32 -0.47
C ARG A 58 8.06 5.87 -1.58
N TRP A 59 8.88 6.79 -2.09
CA TRP A 59 9.83 6.51 -3.16
C TRP A 59 10.72 5.34 -2.77
N ARG A 60 11.38 5.41 -1.61
CA ARG A 60 12.24 4.34 -1.07
C ARG A 60 11.55 2.98 -1.02
N LEU A 61 10.26 2.93 -0.64
CA LEU A 61 9.51 1.67 -0.65
C LEU A 61 9.21 1.18 -2.08
N THR A 62 8.72 2.07 -2.96
CA THR A 62 8.28 1.70 -4.31
C THR A 62 9.42 1.45 -5.30
N THR A 63 10.59 2.07 -5.12
CA THR A 63 11.75 1.90 -6.00
C THR A 63 12.74 0.85 -5.53
N SER A 64 12.57 0.31 -4.32
CA SER A 64 13.31 -0.88 -3.88
C SER A 64 13.02 -2.07 -4.80
N HIS A 65 14.02 -2.93 -4.97
CA HIS A 65 13.90 -4.16 -5.75
C HIS A 65 12.80 -5.06 -5.15
N PRO A 66 11.89 -5.62 -5.98
CA PRO A 66 10.91 -6.59 -5.51
C PRO A 66 11.56 -7.76 -4.77
N GLY A 67 10.85 -8.32 -3.78
CA GLY A 67 11.36 -9.37 -2.90
C GLY A 67 12.07 -8.80 -1.68
N GLU A 68 13.21 -9.39 -1.33
CA GLU A 68 13.89 -9.19 -0.05
C GLU A 68 14.20 -7.71 0.26
N GLN A 69 14.62 -6.90 -0.73
CA GLN A 69 14.94 -5.49 -0.48
C GLN A 69 13.71 -4.70 -0.03
N ARG A 70 12.60 -4.87 -0.77
CA ARG A 70 11.35 -4.16 -0.48
C ARG A 70 10.75 -4.61 0.84
N GLU A 71 10.81 -5.90 1.11
CA GLU A 71 10.38 -6.48 2.38
C GLU A 71 11.21 -5.91 3.53
N THR A 72 12.54 -5.81 3.38
CA THR A 72 13.42 -5.21 4.38
C THR A 72 13.11 -3.73 4.62
N VAL A 73 12.84 -2.94 3.56
CA VAL A 73 12.42 -1.54 3.72
C VAL A 73 11.12 -1.44 4.51
N LEU A 74 10.11 -2.24 4.12
CA LEU A 74 8.83 -2.23 4.80
C LEU A 74 8.99 -2.69 6.26
N GLN A 75 9.74 -3.75 6.52
CA GLN A 75 9.98 -4.25 7.87
C GLN A 75 10.67 -3.21 8.74
N ALA A 76 11.64 -2.46 8.19
CA ALA A 76 12.27 -1.37 8.91
C ALA A 76 11.26 -0.25 9.28
N TYR A 77 10.27 0.03 8.42
CA TYR A 77 9.22 0.99 8.74
C TYR A 77 8.26 0.46 9.83
N ILE A 78 7.88 -0.82 9.73
CA ILE A 78 6.98 -1.48 10.68
C ILE A 78 7.64 -1.60 12.05
N SER A 79 8.89 -2.07 12.12
CA SER A 79 9.61 -2.29 13.38
C SER A 79 9.86 -1.01 14.17
N ASN A 80 9.86 0.15 13.50
CA ASN A 80 10.03 1.46 14.11
C ASN A 80 8.69 2.22 14.32
N ASP A 81 7.56 1.53 14.09
CA ASP A 81 6.21 2.07 14.15
C ASP A 81 6.08 3.42 13.42
N LEU A 82 6.58 3.49 12.17
CA LEU A 82 6.69 4.74 11.40
C LEU A 82 5.38 5.55 11.35
N LEU A 83 4.23 4.88 11.25
CA LEU A 83 2.92 5.50 11.15
C LEU A 83 2.16 5.52 12.49
N ASP A 84 2.80 5.13 13.60
CA ASP A 84 2.15 5.01 14.92
C ASP A 84 0.88 4.13 14.87
N CYS A 85 0.95 2.94 14.28
CA CYS A 85 -0.15 1.97 14.24
C CYS A 85 -0.17 1.06 15.48
N TYR A 86 0.95 0.86 16.17
CA TYR A 86 0.95 0.19 17.48
C TYR A 86 0.63 1.16 18.62
N SER A 87 0.97 2.44 18.45
CA SER A 87 0.72 3.49 19.41
C SER A 87 -0.67 4.13 19.25
N HIS A 88 -1.40 4.33 20.35
CA HIS A 88 -2.71 5.01 20.33
C HIS A 88 -2.62 6.52 20.55
N ASN A 89 -1.46 7.12 20.26
CA ASN A 89 -1.18 8.52 20.58
C ASN A 89 -2.02 9.50 19.74
N GLN A 90 -2.36 10.66 20.30
CA GLN A 90 -3.19 11.66 19.63
C GLN A 90 -2.44 12.40 18.51
N ARG A 91 -1.11 12.54 18.62
CA ARG A 91 -0.24 13.17 17.62
C ARG A 91 0.46 12.14 16.74
N SER A 92 -0.32 11.28 16.09
CA SER A 92 0.19 10.26 15.18
C SER A 92 0.52 10.86 13.80
N VAL A 93 1.53 10.30 13.13
CA VAL A 93 1.83 10.56 11.72
C VAL A 93 0.60 10.33 10.81
N LEU A 94 -0.32 9.45 11.19
CA LEU A 94 -1.57 9.22 10.45
C LEU A 94 -2.46 10.46 10.33
N GLN A 95 -2.36 11.42 11.25
CA GLN A 95 -3.12 12.67 11.19
C GLN A 95 -2.77 13.52 9.97
N LEU A 96 -1.65 13.26 9.31
CA LEU A 96 -1.28 13.92 8.05
C LEU A 96 -2.27 13.64 6.91
N LEU A 97 -3.09 12.58 7.00
CA LEU A 97 -4.18 12.32 6.06
C LEU A 97 -5.28 13.39 6.14
N HIS A 98 -5.39 14.11 7.25
CA HIS A 98 -6.32 15.23 7.45
C HIS A 98 -5.60 16.59 7.46
N SER A 99 -4.38 16.65 6.92
CA SER A 99 -3.65 17.92 6.83
C SER A 99 -4.45 18.96 6.03
N LYS A 100 -4.29 20.24 6.39
CA LYS A 100 -4.83 21.36 5.60
C LYS A 100 -4.10 21.52 4.26
N SER A 101 -2.89 20.97 4.14
CA SER A 101 -2.12 20.98 2.89
C SER A 101 -2.49 19.76 2.03
N ASP A 102 -3.09 20.01 0.87
CA ASP A 102 -3.43 18.97 -0.12
C ASP A 102 -2.20 18.14 -0.50
N VAL A 103 -1.06 18.79 -0.71
CA VAL A 103 0.20 18.10 -1.06
C VAL A 103 0.62 17.11 0.03
N VAL A 104 0.49 17.48 1.30
CA VAL A 104 0.79 16.58 2.43
C VAL A 104 -0.21 15.42 2.46
N ARG A 105 -1.52 15.70 2.30
CA ARG A 105 -2.55 14.64 2.24
C ARG A 105 -2.29 13.66 1.11
N GLN A 106 -1.98 14.15 -0.09
CA GLN A 106 -1.69 13.33 -1.27
C GLN A 106 -0.51 12.40 -1.04
N TYR A 107 0.60 12.91 -0.51
CA TYR A 107 1.76 12.07 -0.23
C TYR A 107 1.53 11.09 0.91
N MET A 108 0.72 11.46 1.91
CA MET A 108 0.32 10.54 2.96
C MET A 108 -0.55 9.40 2.42
N ALA A 109 -1.57 9.71 1.60
CA ALA A 109 -2.42 8.72 0.96
C ALA A 109 -1.62 7.78 0.04
N ARG A 110 -0.68 8.32 -0.75
CA ARG A 110 0.24 7.53 -1.58
C ARG A 110 1.13 6.60 -0.75
N LEU A 111 1.61 7.06 0.41
CA LEU A 111 2.41 6.23 1.31
C LEU A 111 1.57 5.07 1.89
N ILE A 112 0.37 5.36 2.40
CA ILE A 112 -0.53 4.33 2.93
C ILE A 112 -0.88 3.30 1.85
N ASN A 113 -1.20 3.75 0.63
CA ASN A 113 -1.50 2.86 -0.50
C ASN A 113 -0.29 1.97 -0.86
N ALA A 114 0.93 2.51 -0.78
CA ALA A 114 2.16 1.74 -0.98
C ALA A 114 2.36 0.66 0.09
N PHE A 115 2.10 0.96 1.37
CA PHE A 115 2.08 -0.05 2.44
C PHE A 115 1.02 -1.13 2.17
N ALA A 116 -0.20 -0.72 1.82
CA ALA A 116 -1.32 -1.63 1.59
C ALA A 116 -1.07 -2.61 0.42
N SER A 117 -0.18 -2.25 -0.51
CA SER A 117 0.26 -3.10 -1.62
C SER A 117 1.05 -4.33 -1.17
N LEU A 118 1.56 -4.34 0.05
CA LEU A 118 2.34 -5.42 0.64
C LEU A 118 1.54 -6.11 1.75
N ALA A 119 1.65 -7.44 1.85
CA ALA A 119 0.87 -8.23 2.79
C ALA A 119 1.13 -7.83 4.25
N GLU A 120 2.40 -7.65 4.62
CA GLU A 120 2.83 -7.20 5.96
C GLU A 120 2.41 -5.75 6.23
N GLY A 121 2.39 -4.90 5.21
CA GLY A 121 1.95 -3.52 5.35
C GLY A 121 0.46 -3.45 5.69
N ARG A 122 -0.37 -4.32 5.10
CA ARG A 122 -1.77 -4.47 5.50
C ARG A 122 -1.92 -4.96 6.94
N LEU A 123 -1.07 -5.89 7.40
CA LEU A 123 -1.13 -6.39 8.78
C LEU A 123 -0.78 -5.29 9.78
N TYR A 124 0.25 -4.50 9.48
CA TYR A 124 0.67 -3.37 10.29
C TYR A 124 -0.42 -2.29 10.39
N LEU A 125 -0.98 -1.87 9.25
CA LEU A 125 -2.05 -0.86 9.23
C LEU A 125 -3.33 -1.35 9.94
N ALA A 126 -3.61 -2.65 9.89
CA ALA A 126 -4.76 -3.25 10.56
C ALA A 126 -4.67 -3.25 12.10
N GLN A 127 -3.49 -3.02 12.67
CA GLN A 127 -3.32 -2.94 14.13
C GLN A 127 -4.06 -1.75 14.74
N ASN A 128 -4.31 -0.71 13.94
CA ASN A 128 -5.04 0.45 14.36
C ASN A 128 -6.32 0.61 13.53
N THR A 129 -7.46 0.21 14.11
CA THR A 129 -8.78 0.32 13.47
C THR A 129 -9.18 1.77 13.14
N LYS A 130 -8.51 2.77 13.71
CA LYS A 130 -8.71 4.17 13.30
C LYS A 130 -8.24 4.41 11.86
N VAL A 131 -7.24 3.68 11.37
CA VAL A 131 -6.73 3.83 9.98
C VAL A 131 -7.86 3.58 8.99
N LEU A 132 -8.61 2.50 9.17
CA LEU A 132 -9.76 2.18 8.30
C LEU A 132 -10.78 3.32 8.31
N ARG A 133 -11.21 3.78 9.49
CA ARG A 133 -12.17 4.88 9.63
C ARG A 133 -11.68 6.19 9.01
N MET A 134 -10.38 6.49 9.16
CA MET A 134 -9.76 7.68 8.56
C MET A 134 -9.75 7.60 7.02
N LEU A 135 -9.46 6.42 6.47
CA LEU A 135 -9.50 6.19 5.02
C LEU A 135 -10.94 6.27 4.49
N GLU A 136 -11.90 5.64 5.15
CA GLU A 136 -13.30 5.73 4.72
C GLU A 136 -13.86 7.15 4.81
N GLY A 137 -13.58 7.86 5.90
CA GLY A 137 -13.96 9.27 6.05
C GLY A 137 -13.40 10.10 4.90
N ARG A 138 -12.09 9.98 4.63
CA ARG A 138 -11.44 10.70 3.53
C ARG A 138 -11.98 10.31 2.15
N LEU A 139 -12.33 9.04 1.93
CA LEU A 139 -12.92 8.59 0.67
C LEU A 139 -14.31 9.21 0.44
N LYS A 140 -15.08 9.35 1.51
CA LYS A 140 -16.48 9.84 1.49
C LYS A 140 -16.57 11.38 1.52
N GLU A 141 -15.48 12.09 1.81
CA GLU A 141 -15.45 13.55 1.74
C GLU A 141 -15.64 14.05 0.30
N GLU A 142 -16.41 15.13 0.15
CA GLU A 142 -16.71 15.80 -1.14
C GLU A 142 -15.60 16.78 -1.57
N ASP A 143 -14.35 16.54 -1.13
CA ASP A 143 -13.24 17.39 -1.55
C ASP A 143 -12.85 17.14 -3.02
N LYS A 144 -12.23 18.15 -3.66
CA LYS A 144 -11.79 18.09 -5.05
C LYS A 144 -10.43 17.37 -5.22
N ASP A 145 -9.88 16.78 -4.16
CA ASP A 145 -8.53 16.19 -4.21
C ASP A 145 -8.59 14.75 -4.73
N ILE A 146 -8.78 14.66 -6.06
CA ILE A 146 -8.88 13.41 -6.81
C ILE A 146 -7.70 12.48 -6.49
N ILE A 147 -6.48 13.01 -6.39
CA ILE A 147 -5.27 12.22 -6.16
C ILE A 147 -5.32 11.54 -4.79
N THR A 148 -5.70 12.27 -3.74
CA THR A 148 -5.86 11.71 -2.41
C THR A 148 -6.94 10.64 -2.41
N ARG A 149 -8.11 10.95 -2.99
CA ARG A 149 -9.26 10.04 -3.06
C ARG A 149 -8.93 8.73 -3.77
N GLU A 150 -8.28 8.79 -4.94
CA GLU A 150 -7.84 7.61 -5.69
C GLU A 150 -6.87 6.75 -4.89
N ASN A 151 -5.87 7.35 -4.23
CA ASN A 151 -4.93 6.57 -3.41
C ASN A 151 -5.58 5.94 -2.18
N VAL A 152 -6.54 6.63 -1.56
CA VAL A 152 -7.33 6.10 -0.46
C VAL A 152 -8.21 4.94 -0.92
N LEU A 153 -8.90 5.09 -2.05
CA LEU A 153 -9.71 4.02 -2.67
C LEU A 153 -8.85 2.79 -2.98
N GLY A 154 -7.67 3.01 -3.58
CA GLY A 154 -6.70 1.96 -3.85
C GLY A 154 -6.20 1.26 -2.58
N ALA A 155 -6.04 1.99 -1.46
CA ALA A 155 -5.67 1.40 -0.18
C ALA A 155 -6.81 0.57 0.43
N LEU A 156 -8.05 1.07 0.40
CA LEU A 156 -9.24 0.36 0.88
C LEU A 156 -9.50 -0.92 0.08
N GLN A 157 -9.37 -0.87 -1.24
CA GLN A 157 -9.41 -2.06 -2.09
C GLN A 157 -8.40 -3.12 -1.62
N LYS A 158 -7.15 -2.73 -1.34
CA LYS A 158 -6.13 -3.67 -0.86
C LYS A 158 -6.42 -4.17 0.56
N PHE A 159 -6.96 -3.32 1.43
CA PHE A 159 -7.39 -3.70 2.78
C PHE A 159 -8.49 -4.76 2.76
N SER A 160 -9.42 -4.67 1.82
CA SER A 160 -10.53 -5.64 1.69
C SER A 160 -10.07 -7.07 1.39
N LEU A 161 -8.78 -7.28 1.03
CA LEU A 161 -8.17 -8.60 0.93
C LEU A 161 -7.94 -9.28 2.31
N ARG A 162 -8.12 -8.54 3.41
CA ARG A 162 -8.04 -9.06 4.79
C ARG A 162 -9.44 -9.18 5.36
N ARG A 163 -9.86 -10.41 5.69
CA ARG A 163 -11.22 -10.72 6.18
C ARG A 163 -11.72 -9.81 7.31
N PRO A 164 -10.93 -9.48 8.37
CA PRO A 164 -11.43 -8.60 9.43
C PRO A 164 -11.75 -7.19 8.93
N LEU A 165 -10.90 -6.62 8.06
CA LEU A 165 -11.10 -5.29 7.50
C LEU A 165 -12.24 -5.26 6.48
N GLN A 166 -12.35 -6.31 5.66
CA GLN A 166 -13.46 -6.52 4.74
C GLN A 166 -14.80 -6.53 5.49
N THR A 167 -14.92 -7.31 6.57
CA THR A 167 -16.13 -7.33 7.41
C THR A 167 -16.43 -5.95 8.00
N ALA A 168 -15.41 -5.24 8.48
CA ALA A 168 -15.59 -3.89 9.04
C ALA A 168 -16.13 -2.90 7.98
N MET A 169 -15.57 -2.90 6.76
CA MET A 169 -16.06 -2.06 5.66
C MET A 169 -17.53 -2.34 5.30
N ILE A 170 -17.94 -3.62 5.34
CA ILE A 170 -19.34 -4.00 5.10
C ILE A 170 -20.24 -3.41 6.20
N GLN A 171 -19.83 -3.55 7.46
CA GLN A 171 -20.55 -3.01 8.61
C GLN A 171 -20.63 -1.48 8.59
N ASP A 172 -19.60 -0.81 8.09
CA ASP A 172 -19.54 0.64 7.90
C ASP A 172 -20.33 1.12 6.66
N GLY A 173 -21.06 0.22 5.98
CA GLY A 173 -21.97 0.52 4.88
C GLY A 173 -21.28 0.85 3.56
N LEU A 174 -20.01 0.46 3.39
CA LEU A 174 -19.22 0.83 2.21
C LEU A 174 -19.78 0.27 0.90
N ILE A 175 -20.50 -0.87 0.94
CA ILE A 175 -21.20 -1.43 -0.23
C ILE A 175 -22.23 -0.45 -0.78
N PHE A 176 -23.09 0.09 0.08
CA PHE A 176 -24.14 1.02 -0.35
C PHE A 176 -23.56 2.30 -0.96
N TRP A 177 -22.47 2.79 -0.35
CA TRP A 177 -21.76 3.95 -0.87
C TRP A 177 -21.15 3.67 -2.26
N LEU A 178 -20.51 2.51 -2.45
CA LEU A 178 -19.93 2.13 -3.74
C LEU A 178 -21.00 1.97 -4.83
N VAL A 179 -22.14 1.35 -4.50
CA VAL A 179 -23.28 1.23 -5.43
C VAL A 179 -23.77 2.61 -5.86
N ASP A 180 -23.84 3.57 -4.94
CA ASP A 180 -24.25 4.94 -5.25
C ASP A 180 -23.26 5.64 -6.19
N VAL A 181 -21.95 5.54 -5.90
CA VAL A 181 -20.88 6.08 -6.75
C VAL A 181 -20.90 5.47 -8.15
N LEU A 182 -21.21 4.18 -8.26
CA LEU A 182 -21.22 3.44 -9.53
C LEU A 182 -22.51 3.62 -10.35
N LYS A 183 -23.49 4.42 -9.89
CA LYS A 183 -24.71 4.71 -10.66
C LYS A 183 -24.45 5.50 -11.94
N ASP A 184 -23.45 6.37 -11.91
CA ASP A 184 -23.04 7.21 -13.05
C ASP A 184 -21.55 6.99 -13.35
N PRO A 185 -21.21 5.83 -13.95
CA PRO A 185 -19.82 5.45 -14.18
C PRO A 185 -19.12 6.37 -15.20
N ASP A 186 -19.87 7.03 -16.08
CA ASP A 186 -19.32 7.94 -17.11
C ASP A 186 -18.71 9.21 -16.50
N CYS A 187 -19.08 9.54 -15.26
CA CYS A 187 -18.52 10.67 -14.50
C CYS A 187 -17.25 10.31 -13.72
N LEU A 188 -16.78 9.05 -13.75
CA LEU A 188 -15.64 8.57 -12.98
C LEU A 188 -14.36 8.49 -13.84
N SER A 189 -13.20 8.68 -13.21
CA SER A 189 -11.92 8.30 -13.85
C SER A 189 -11.85 6.78 -13.99
N ASP A 190 -11.13 6.28 -15.01
CA ASP A 190 -10.87 4.84 -15.19
C ASP A 190 -10.34 4.20 -13.90
N TYR A 191 -9.42 4.89 -13.22
CA TYR A 191 -8.86 4.45 -11.95
C TYR A 191 -9.95 4.32 -10.88
N THR A 192 -10.80 5.34 -10.73
CA THR A 192 -11.86 5.33 -9.72
C THR A 192 -12.86 4.22 -10.01
N LEU A 193 -13.24 4.02 -11.26
CA LEU A 193 -14.15 2.97 -11.69
C LEU A 193 -13.57 1.58 -11.40
N GLU A 194 -12.35 1.31 -11.88
CA GLU A 194 -11.67 0.01 -11.71
C GLU A 194 -11.58 -0.37 -10.23
N TYR A 195 -11.07 0.55 -9.39
CA TYR A 195 -10.87 0.25 -7.98
C TYR A 195 -12.17 0.22 -7.18
N SER A 196 -13.19 0.99 -7.56
CA SER A 196 -14.51 0.91 -6.92
C SER A 196 -15.19 -0.42 -7.20
N VAL A 197 -15.15 -0.88 -8.45
CA VAL A 197 -15.68 -2.19 -8.86
C VAL A 197 -14.90 -3.31 -8.17
N ALA A 198 -13.57 -3.27 -8.17
CA ALA A 198 -12.74 -4.29 -7.52
C ALA A 198 -12.97 -4.35 -6.00
N LEU A 199 -13.14 -3.19 -5.35
CA LEU A 199 -13.48 -3.13 -3.93
C LEU A 199 -14.88 -3.71 -3.68
N LEU A 200 -15.89 -3.31 -4.46
CA LEU A 200 -17.25 -3.84 -4.34
C LEU A 200 -17.27 -5.36 -4.52
N MET A 201 -16.61 -5.89 -5.55
CA MET A 201 -16.45 -7.33 -5.78
C MET A 201 -15.85 -8.02 -4.57
N ASN A 202 -14.75 -7.48 -4.03
CA ASN A 202 -14.13 -8.04 -2.83
C ASN A 202 -15.14 -8.09 -1.68
N LEU A 203 -15.87 -7.00 -1.39
CA LEU A 203 -16.83 -6.97 -0.29
C LEU A 203 -17.97 -8.00 -0.47
N CYS A 204 -18.51 -8.14 -1.68
CA CYS A 204 -19.60 -9.09 -1.99
C CYS A 204 -19.16 -10.57 -1.99
N LEU A 205 -17.85 -10.87 -2.01
CA LEU A 205 -17.36 -12.25 -1.83
C LEU A 205 -17.44 -12.72 -0.36
N ARG A 206 -17.85 -11.85 0.58
CA ARG A 206 -18.10 -12.22 1.97
C ARG A 206 -19.57 -12.60 2.14
N SER A 207 -19.86 -13.64 2.92
CA SER A 207 -21.24 -14.06 3.23
C SER A 207 -22.11 -12.99 3.90
N THR A 208 -21.49 -11.97 4.50
CA THR A 208 -22.18 -10.84 5.14
C THR A 208 -22.39 -9.65 4.20
N GLY A 209 -21.78 -9.67 3.01
CA GLY A 209 -21.85 -8.60 2.01
C GLY A 209 -22.79 -8.93 0.87
#